data_AF-A0A3Q3XLV5-F1
#
_entry.id   AF-A0A3Q3XLV5-F1
#
_cell.length_a   1.000
_cell.length_b   1.000
_cell.length_c   1.000
_cell.angle_alpha   90.00
_cell.angle_beta   90.00
_cell.angle_gamma   90.00
#
_symmetry.space_group_name_H-M   'P 1'
#
loop_
_entity.id
_entity.type
_entity.pdbx_description
1 polymer ?
#
loop_
_entity_poly.entity_id
_entity_poly.type
_entity_poly.pdbx_seq_one_letter_code
_entity_poly.pdbx_strand_id
1 'polypeptide(L)'
;TEYDVSGYLGHSEKLSSPEEVIAAGRGVCCGYSNLCTEMCEVGIECQEVPGHSKGIGYRQGKSLKNVKSDHLWNAVLLGGQWFLLDACWGAGRVDTEHESFVKFDDFYFLTDPEEFIDSHFPDEEKWQLLDAPITLEEFEKRVFKTSAFDGEANVSLGFSRPITFTHEITQHRDLLHCGASERKESSNSSHGLLTVSQRSMKLQILPPAGGVYDVKVFARPESATTPLVWVCSFTVECPTPRAMEEIPENPFLSWGLQPVAGSLGVAGSSQGSEVAEVEEGVFELVLKTSRSLMVLCELVHPELEPALAKRCLATQIQPNTLTCHVLCPLRGFYRLSVFVRDYDKTEVKFQNAANFLLHCKGKMVSPDELFPPNLGSACGPGTRASEAGLSKFSHTTALVSTQQGKCNITFHNQRDLELHTVL
;
A
#
# COMPACT_ATOMS: atom_id res chain seq x y z
N THR A 1 -3.40 -30.82 8.75
CA THR A 1 -2.64 -31.57 7.73
C THR A 1 -1.70 -30.61 7.03
N GLU A 2 -0.55 -31.07 6.56
CA GLU A 2 0.44 -30.31 5.76
C GLU A 2 0.27 -30.63 4.26
N TYR A 3 0.84 -29.84 3.35
CA TYR A 3 0.71 -30.10 1.91
C TYR A 3 1.79 -31.06 1.40
N ASP A 4 1.42 -32.05 0.58
CA ASP A 4 2.37 -33.01 -0.02
C ASP A 4 3.08 -32.41 -1.24
N VAL A 5 4.10 -31.58 -0.96
CA VAL A 5 4.92 -30.89 -1.97
C VAL A 5 5.65 -31.89 -2.88
N SER A 6 6.17 -32.98 -2.32
CA SER A 6 6.92 -33.99 -3.08
C SER A 6 6.02 -34.77 -4.04
N GLY A 7 4.80 -35.11 -3.63
CA GLY A 7 3.79 -35.72 -4.50
C GLY A 7 3.29 -34.75 -5.58
N TYR A 8 3.08 -33.47 -5.23
CA TYR A 8 2.68 -32.43 -6.18
C TYR A 8 3.71 -32.20 -7.29
N LEU A 9 5.00 -32.13 -6.93
CA LEU A 9 6.12 -31.94 -7.86
C LEU A 9 6.49 -33.22 -8.64
N GLY A 10 5.82 -34.35 -8.38
CA GLY A 10 6.06 -35.62 -9.07
C GLY A 10 7.33 -36.34 -8.63
N HIS A 11 7.88 -36.00 -7.47
CA HIS A 11 9.05 -36.66 -6.88
C HIS A 11 8.68 -37.91 -6.08
N SER A 12 7.40 -38.07 -5.71
CA SER A 12 6.83 -39.25 -5.07
C SER A 12 5.40 -39.51 -5.57
N GLU A 13 4.83 -40.67 -5.25
CA GLU A 13 3.40 -40.92 -5.47
C GLU A 13 2.55 -39.93 -4.64
N LYS A 14 1.44 -39.47 -5.23
CA LYS A 14 0.54 -38.49 -4.61
C LYS A 14 -0.29 -39.12 -3.51
N LEU A 15 -0.14 -38.64 -2.29
CA LEU A 15 -1.01 -39.03 -1.17
C LEU A 15 -2.39 -38.40 -1.36
N SER A 16 -3.37 -39.22 -1.73
CA SER A 16 -4.69 -38.76 -2.20
C SER A 16 -5.88 -39.50 -1.59
N SER A 17 -5.68 -40.65 -0.94
CA SER A 17 -6.76 -41.33 -0.21
C SER A 17 -6.92 -40.76 1.21
N PRO A 18 -8.15 -40.69 1.75
CA PRO A 18 -8.41 -40.17 3.10
C PRO A 18 -7.61 -40.89 4.20
N GLU A 19 -7.48 -42.22 4.13
CA GLU A 19 -6.73 -43.00 5.11
C GLU A 19 -5.22 -42.68 5.09
N GLU A 20 -4.65 -42.45 3.90
CA GLU A 20 -3.24 -42.05 3.74
C GLU A 20 -3.00 -40.62 4.23
N VAL A 21 -3.93 -39.69 3.97
CA VAL A 21 -3.84 -38.29 4.38
C VAL A 21 -3.94 -38.17 5.90
N ILE A 22 -4.83 -38.92 6.53
CA ILE A 22 -4.97 -38.98 8.00
C ILE A 22 -3.73 -39.62 8.64
N ALA A 23 -3.23 -40.72 8.09
CA ALA A 23 -2.07 -41.42 8.64
C ALA A 23 -0.74 -40.64 8.46
N ALA A 24 -0.55 -39.98 7.32
CA ALA A 24 0.68 -39.24 7.00
C ALA A 24 0.67 -37.80 7.51
N GLY A 25 -0.50 -37.27 7.88
CA GLY A 25 -0.68 -35.87 8.26
C GLY A 25 -0.47 -34.89 7.11
N ARG A 26 -0.39 -35.35 5.85
CA ARG A 26 -0.13 -34.52 4.65
C ARG A 26 -0.82 -35.06 3.38
N GLY A 27 -1.20 -34.19 2.43
CA GLY A 27 -1.91 -34.58 1.20
C GLY A 27 -1.93 -33.50 0.10
N VAL A 28 -2.47 -33.83 -1.08
CA VAL A 28 -2.71 -32.89 -2.22
C VAL A 28 -4.19 -32.44 -2.29
N CYS A 29 -4.56 -31.55 -3.21
CA CYS A 29 -5.92 -30.98 -3.32
C CYS A 29 -7.05 -32.01 -3.25
N CYS A 30 -6.95 -33.13 -3.98
CA CYS A 30 -7.95 -34.20 -3.89
C CYS A 30 -8.01 -34.90 -2.52
N GLY A 31 -6.89 -35.02 -1.81
CA GLY A 31 -6.88 -35.61 -0.46
C GLY A 31 -7.57 -34.73 0.60
N TYR A 32 -7.50 -33.40 0.47
CA TYR A 32 -8.22 -32.48 1.36
C TYR A 32 -9.71 -32.45 1.04
N SER A 33 -10.07 -32.46 -0.25
CA SER A 33 -11.47 -32.48 -0.68
C SER A 33 -12.18 -33.77 -0.24
N ASN A 34 -11.55 -34.93 -0.45
CA ASN A 34 -12.09 -36.23 -0.03
C ASN A 34 -12.26 -36.31 1.50
N LEU A 35 -11.28 -35.81 2.26
CA LEU A 35 -11.36 -35.77 3.72
C LEU A 35 -12.51 -34.85 4.20
N CYS A 36 -12.73 -33.72 3.55
CA CYS A 36 -13.86 -32.85 3.84
C CYS A 36 -15.20 -33.53 3.54
N THR A 37 -15.29 -34.25 2.42
CA THR A 37 -16.46 -35.05 2.06
C THR A 37 -16.77 -36.11 3.13
N GLU A 38 -15.79 -36.92 3.55
CA GLU A 38 -15.96 -37.91 4.62
C GLU A 38 -16.35 -37.28 5.96
N MET A 39 -15.75 -36.14 6.31
CA MET A 39 -16.13 -35.40 7.52
C MET A 39 -17.55 -34.82 7.46
N CYS A 40 -18.11 -34.63 6.27
CA CYS A 40 -19.49 -34.15 6.11
C CYS A 40 -20.52 -35.30 6.16
N GLU A 41 -20.11 -36.57 5.99
CA GLU A 41 -21.00 -37.74 6.05
C GLU A 41 -21.74 -37.89 7.40
N VAL A 42 -21.35 -37.15 8.44
CA VAL A 42 -22.08 -37.07 9.73
C VAL A 42 -23.35 -36.20 9.70
N GLY A 43 -23.82 -35.77 8.52
CA GLY A 43 -25.13 -35.15 8.35
C GLY A 43 -25.17 -33.85 7.53
N ILE A 44 -24.10 -33.54 6.78
CA ILE A 44 -24.01 -32.38 5.87
C ILE A 44 -23.82 -32.92 4.45
N GLU A 45 -24.66 -32.50 3.51
CA GLU A 45 -24.46 -32.88 2.10
C GLU A 45 -23.26 -32.11 1.54
N CYS A 46 -22.29 -32.83 0.98
CA CYS A 46 -21.05 -32.28 0.42
C CYS A 46 -20.83 -32.84 -0.99
N GLN A 47 -20.39 -31.99 -1.91
CA GLN A 47 -20.10 -32.32 -3.30
C GLN A 47 -18.70 -31.85 -3.67
N GLU A 48 -17.96 -32.68 -4.39
CA GLU A 48 -16.65 -32.30 -4.93
C GLU A 48 -16.84 -31.54 -6.24
N VAL A 49 -16.13 -30.43 -6.38
CA VAL A 49 -16.24 -29.52 -7.51
C VAL A 49 -14.89 -29.41 -8.21
N PRO A 50 -14.70 -30.10 -9.35
CA PRO A 50 -13.50 -29.96 -10.16
C PRO A 50 -13.55 -28.66 -10.97
N GLY A 51 -12.39 -28.06 -11.21
CA GLY A 51 -12.29 -26.90 -12.08
C GLY A 51 -10.89 -26.34 -12.24
N HIS A 52 -10.84 -25.12 -12.74
CA HIS A 52 -9.62 -24.37 -12.97
C HIS A 52 -9.36 -23.38 -11.84
N SER A 53 -8.12 -23.31 -11.39
CA SER A 53 -7.66 -22.34 -10.39
C SER A 53 -6.69 -21.33 -11.00
N LYS A 54 -6.75 -20.07 -10.54
CA LYS A 54 -5.70 -19.07 -10.79
C LYS A 54 -4.61 -19.15 -9.71
N GLY A 55 -4.17 -20.36 -9.41
CA GLY A 55 -3.19 -20.67 -8.37
C GLY A 55 -1.73 -20.67 -8.87
N ILE A 56 -0.87 -21.34 -8.12
CA ILE A 56 0.57 -21.48 -8.44
C ILE A 56 0.74 -22.12 -9.82
N GLY A 57 1.25 -21.35 -10.79
CA GLY A 57 1.52 -21.80 -12.16
C GLY A 57 0.52 -21.31 -13.22
N TYR A 58 -0.58 -20.65 -12.82
CA TYR A 58 -1.46 -19.95 -13.76
C TYR A 58 -0.77 -18.70 -14.31
N ARG A 59 -0.84 -18.49 -15.62
CA ARG A 59 -0.34 -17.29 -16.30
C ARG A 59 -1.52 -16.56 -16.92
N GLN A 60 -1.64 -15.27 -16.66
CA GLN A 60 -2.69 -14.44 -17.24
C GLN A 60 -2.62 -14.46 -18.77
N GLY A 61 -3.78 -14.63 -19.42
CA GLY A 61 -3.87 -14.76 -20.88
C GLY A 61 -3.58 -16.19 -21.41
N LYS A 62 -3.20 -17.14 -20.54
CA LYS A 62 -3.17 -18.55 -20.90
C LYS A 62 -4.61 -19.05 -21.07
N SER A 63 -4.94 -19.44 -22.29
CA SER A 63 -6.20 -20.13 -22.59
C SER A 63 -6.27 -21.43 -21.78
N LEU A 64 -7.34 -21.56 -20.99
CA LEU A 64 -7.73 -22.77 -20.29
C LEU A 64 -8.59 -23.67 -21.20
N LYS A 65 -8.93 -23.22 -22.41
CA LYS A 65 -9.61 -24.05 -23.40
C LYS A 65 -8.76 -25.29 -23.72
N ASN A 66 -9.35 -26.47 -23.46
CA ASN A 66 -8.72 -27.81 -23.61
C ASN A 66 -7.60 -28.13 -22.61
N VAL A 67 -7.46 -27.34 -21.53
CA VAL A 67 -6.62 -27.70 -20.39
C VAL A 67 -7.48 -28.56 -19.46
N LYS A 68 -6.92 -29.61 -18.86
CA LYS A 68 -7.64 -30.37 -17.83
C LYS A 68 -7.70 -29.55 -16.55
N SER A 69 -8.81 -29.66 -15.83
CA SER A 69 -9.02 -29.10 -14.50
C SER A 69 -7.82 -29.40 -13.61
N ASP A 70 -7.28 -28.36 -12.98
CA ASP A 70 -6.03 -28.43 -12.22
C ASP A 70 -6.25 -28.38 -10.71
N HIS A 71 -7.50 -28.19 -10.29
CA HIS A 71 -7.85 -28.06 -8.89
C HIS A 71 -9.21 -28.70 -8.54
N LEU A 72 -9.40 -28.99 -7.26
CA LEU A 72 -10.59 -29.64 -6.71
C LEU A 72 -10.92 -29.02 -5.35
N TRP A 73 -12.16 -28.57 -5.18
CA TRP A 73 -12.68 -28.01 -3.92
C TRP A 73 -14.07 -28.61 -3.59
N ASN A 74 -14.73 -28.12 -2.55
CA ASN A 74 -16.01 -28.64 -2.08
C ASN A 74 -17.14 -27.59 -2.18
N ALA A 75 -18.36 -28.08 -2.36
CA ALA A 75 -19.59 -27.34 -2.09
C ALA A 75 -20.38 -28.08 -1.01
N VAL A 76 -20.88 -27.37 0.01
CA VAL A 76 -21.64 -27.96 1.13
C VAL A 76 -23.03 -27.36 1.22
N LEU A 77 -24.04 -28.19 1.52
CA LEU A 77 -25.44 -27.77 1.70
C LEU A 77 -25.71 -27.50 3.18
N LEU A 78 -25.98 -26.24 3.52
CA LEU A 78 -26.29 -25.79 4.88
C LEU A 78 -27.61 -25.01 4.85
N GLY A 79 -28.58 -25.41 5.67
CA GLY A 79 -29.86 -24.69 5.75
C GLY A 79 -30.66 -24.61 4.44
N GLY A 80 -30.42 -25.55 3.51
CA GLY A 80 -31.05 -25.56 2.18
C GLY A 80 -30.35 -24.70 1.12
N GLN A 81 -29.17 -24.14 1.42
CA GLN A 81 -28.36 -23.36 0.48
C GLN A 81 -26.96 -23.96 0.33
N TRP A 82 -26.41 -23.89 -0.87
CA TRP A 82 -25.06 -24.37 -1.17
C TRP A 82 -24.03 -23.28 -0.89
N PHE A 83 -22.88 -23.67 -0.35
CA PHE A 83 -21.75 -22.80 -0.04
C PHE A 83 -20.45 -23.40 -0.57
N LEU A 84 -19.52 -22.55 -1.02
CA LEU A 84 -18.23 -22.98 -1.56
C LEU A 84 -17.16 -23.01 -0.46
N LEU A 85 -16.31 -24.03 -0.50
CA LEU A 85 -15.25 -24.27 0.46
C LEU A 85 -14.03 -24.83 -0.25
N ASP A 86 -12.85 -24.25 -0.02
CA ASP A 86 -11.58 -24.87 -0.40
C ASP A 86 -10.75 -25.19 0.84
N ALA A 87 -10.86 -26.44 1.30
CA ALA A 87 -10.11 -26.95 2.45
C ALA A 87 -8.59 -27.06 2.17
N CYS A 88 -8.18 -27.14 0.91
CA CYS A 88 -6.78 -27.24 0.51
C CYS A 88 -6.09 -25.87 0.64
N TRP A 89 -6.65 -24.83 0.01
CA TRP A 89 -6.11 -23.46 0.12
C TRP A 89 -6.39 -22.85 1.50
N GLY A 90 -7.49 -23.26 2.15
CA GLY A 90 -7.81 -22.89 3.52
C GLY A 90 -6.92 -23.54 4.58
N ALA A 91 -6.27 -24.69 4.31
CA ALA A 91 -5.31 -25.29 5.23
C ALA A 91 -3.97 -24.53 5.26
N GLY A 92 -3.61 -23.87 4.16
CA GLY A 92 -2.38 -23.11 4.03
C GLY A 92 -1.76 -23.19 2.64
N ARG A 93 -0.69 -22.43 2.40
CA ARG A 93 0.05 -22.41 1.14
C ARG A 93 1.51 -22.80 1.32
N VAL A 94 2.07 -23.43 0.30
CA VAL A 94 3.48 -23.80 0.22
C VAL A 94 4.27 -22.63 -0.34
N ASP A 95 5.19 -22.12 0.47
CA ASP A 95 6.25 -21.23 -0.02
C ASP A 95 7.32 -22.09 -0.70
N THR A 96 7.35 -22.07 -2.04
CA THR A 96 8.32 -22.82 -2.84
C THR A 96 9.74 -22.26 -2.76
N GLU A 97 9.92 -21.03 -2.27
CA GLU A 97 11.24 -20.38 -2.13
C GLU A 97 11.87 -20.69 -0.77
N HIS A 98 11.03 -20.89 0.27
CA HIS A 98 11.48 -21.15 1.65
C HIS A 98 11.14 -22.56 2.17
N GLU A 99 10.61 -23.44 1.32
CA GLU A 99 10.19 -24.81 1.67
C GLU A 99 9.32 -24.87 2.95
N SER A 100 8.41 -23.90 3.14
CA SER A 100 7.64 -23.75 4.37
C SER A 100 6.13 -23.68 4.13
N PHE A 101 5.35 -24.20 5.09
CA PHE A 101 3.89 -24.24 5.04
C PHE A 101 3.30 -23.10 5.89
N VAL A 102 2.67 -22.12 5.24
CA VAL A 102 1.99 -21.01 5.92
C VAL A 102 0.57 -21.45 6.26
N LYS A 103 0.23 -21.55 7.55
CA LYS A 103 -1.03 -22.15 8.02
C LYS A 103 -2.22 -21.19 7.98
N PHE A 104 -3.33 -21.77 7.53
CA PHE A 104 -4.74 -21.38 7.72
C PHE A 104 -5.16 -20.01 7.16
N ASP A 105 -6.06 -20.05 6.17
CA ASP A 105 -6.72 -18.88 5.57
C ASP A 105 -8.24 -19.08 5.66
N ASP A 106 -8.90 -18.28 6.49
CA ASP A 106 -10.35 -18.37 6.72
C ASP A 106 -11.17 -17.86 5.52
N PHE A 107 -10.53 -17.18 4.57
CA PHE A 107 -11.17 -16.72 3.33
C PHE A 107 -11.83 -17.87 2.56
N TYR A 108 -11.20 -19.04 2.52
CA TYR A 108 -11.68 -20.20 1.75
C TYR A 108 -12.74 -21.05 2.47
N PHE A 109 -13.24 -20.56 3.61
CA PHE A 109 -14.31 -21.21 4.37
C PHE A 109 -15.66 -20.52 4.11
N LEU A 110 -16.55 -21.19 3.36
CA LEU A 110 -17.89 -20.68 3.01
C LEU A 110 -17.82 -19.32 2.28
N THR A 111 -16.88 -19.19 1.35
CA THR A 111 -16.62 -17.96 0.60
C THR A 111 -17.82 -17.58 -0.27
N ASP A 112 -18.08 -16.28 -0.39
CA ASP A 112 -19.12 -15.76 -1.29
C ASP A 112 -18.81 -16.16 -2.75
N PRO A 113 -19.77 -16.71 -3.51
CA PRO A 113 -19.61 -17.05 -4.91
C PRO A 113 -19.04 -15.93 -5.80
N GLU A 114 -19.42 -14.67 -5.53
CA GLU A 114 -18.93 -13.50 -6.29
C GLU A 114 -17.43 -13.26 -6.07
N GLU A 115 -16.90 -13.62 -4.91
CA GLU A 115 -15.48 -13.51 -4.58
C GLU A 115 -14.71 -14.79 -4.98
N PHE A 116 -15.33 -15.96 -4.84
CA PHE A 116 -14.71 -17.25 -5.12
C PHE A 116 -14.41 -17.42 -6.63
N ILE A 117 -15.34 -16.97 -7.49
CA ILE A 117 -15.22 -17.07 -8.96
C ILE A 117 -14.03 -16.30 -9.54
N ASP A 118 -13.45 -15.33 -8.81
CA ASP A 118 -12.29 -14.59 -9.32
C ASP A 118 -11.03 -15.46 -9.38
N SER A 119 -10.99 -16.55 -8.61
CA SER A 119 -9.87 -17.49 -8.52
C SER A 119 -10.22 -18.94 -8.90
N HIS A 120 -11.48 -19.35 -8.78
CA HIS A 120 -11.94 -20.74 -8.99
C HIS A 120 -13.07 -20.81 -10.03
N PHE A 121 -12.81 -21.44 -11.17
CA PHE A 121 -13.81 -21.63 -12.23
C PHE A 121 -14.21 -23.11 -12.34
N PRO A 122 -15.44 -23.50 -11.98
CA PRO A 122 -15.86 -24.90 -12.00
C PRO A 122 -16.07 -25.43 -13.41
N ASP A 123 -15.91 -26.75 -13.58
CA ASP A 123 -16.20 -27.44 -14.84
C ASP A 123 -17.70 -27.45 -15.17
N GLU A 124 -18.55 -27.52 -14.13
CA GLU A 124 -20.00 -27.42 -14.27
C GLU A 124 -20.49 -26.03 -13.83
N GLU A 125 -21.16 -25.31 -14.74
CA GLU A 125 -21.67 -23.95 -14.52
C GLU A 125 -22.53 -23.80 -13.25
N LYS A 126 -23.31 -24.84 -12.91
CA LYS A 126 -24.18 -24.85 -11.71
C LYS A 126 -23.40 -24.60 -10.41
N TRP A 127 -22.12 -24.94 -10.36
CA TRP A 127 -21.27 -24.78 -9.18
C TRP A 127 -20.61 -23.40 -9.08
N GLN A 128 -20.86 -22.49 -10.02
CA GLN A 128 -20.48 -21.10 -9.84
C GLN A 128 -21.29 -20.45 -8.71
N LEU A 129 -22.52 -20.92 -8.46
CA LEU A 129 -23.46 -20.39 -7.48
C LEU A 129 -23.74 -18.88 -7.61
N LEU A 130 -23.49 -18.31 -8.80
CA LEU A 130 -23.79 -16.92 -9.14
C LEU A 130 -25.21 -16.78 -9.67
N ASP A 131 -25.86 -15.66 -9.36
CA ASP A 131 -27.13 -15.26 -9.97
C ASP A 131 -27.00 -15.09 -11.50
N ALA A 132 -25.83 -14.63 -11.95
CA ALA A 132 -25.45 -14.53 -13.36
C ALA A 132 -24.11 -15.24 -13.60
N PRO A 133 -24.12 -16.51 -14.05
CA PRO A 133 -22.91 -17.25 -14.36
C PRO A 133 -22.06 -16.55 -15.43
N ILE A 134 -20.75 -16.69 -15.30
CA ILE A 134 -19.77 -16.14 -16.23
C ILE A 134 -19.21 -17.22 -17.13
N THR A 135 -18.78 -16.82 -18.33
CA THR A 135 -18.11 -17.70 -19.26
C THR A 135 -16.63 -17.91 -18.89
N LEU A 136 -16.04 -19.02 -19.37
CA LEU A 136 -14.59 -19.24 -19.22
C LEU A 136 -13.77 -18.09 -19.82
N GLU A 137 -14.22 -17.51 -20.95
CA GLU A 137 -13.55 -16.36 -21.57
C GLU A 137 -13.60 -15.11 -20.67
N GLU A 138 -14.70 -14.88 -19.97
CA GLU A 138 -14.80 -13.80 -19.00
C GLU A 138 -13.94 -14.08 -17.76
N PHE A 139 -13.91 -15.32 -17.28
CA PHE A 139 -13.02 -15.75 -16.21
C PHE A 139 -11.54 -15.55 -16.56
N GLU A 140 -11.11 -15.92 -17.77
CA GLU A 140 -9.74 -15.72 -18.28
C GLU A 140 -9.38 -14.24 -18.40
N LYS A 141 -10.35 -13.38 -18.79
CA LYS A 141 -10.18 -11.93 -18.90
C LYS A 141 -10.23 -11.20 -17.58
N ARG A 142 -10.87 -11.77 -16.55
CA ARG A 142 -10.90 -11.21 -15.19
C ARG A 142 -9.50 -11.25 -14.60
N VAL A 143 -8.80 -10.14 -14.72
CA VAL A 143 -7.61 -9.81 -13.92
C VAL A 143 -8.09 -9.54 -12.50
N PHE A 144 -7.36 -10.01 -11.50
CA PHE A 144 -7.45 -9.46 -10.14
C PHE A 144 -7.35 -7.93 -10.27
N LYS A 145 -8.48 -7.22 -10.16
CA LYS A 145 -8.75 -5.91 -10.79
C LYS A 145 -7.50 -5.03 -11.03
N THR A 146 -7.11 -4.90 -12.31
CA THR A 146 -6.24 -3.82 -12.82
C THR A 146 -7.03 -3.01 -13.82
N SER A 147 -7.50 -1.82 -13.45
CA SER A 147 -8.02 -0.86 -14.43
C SER A 147 -6.83 -0.12 -15.03
N ALA A 148 -6.44 -0.48 -16.26
CA ALA A 148 -5.48 0.28 -17.05
C ALA A 148 -6.24 1.30 -17.89
N PHE A 149 -6.03 2.59 -17.61
CA PHE A 149 -6.37 3.70 -18.51
C PHE A 149 -5.11 4.58 -18.58
N ASP A 150 -4.71 4.96 -19.80
CA ASP A 150 -3.63 5.92 -20.12
C ASP A 150 -2.20 5.60 -19.64
N GLY A 151 -1.71 4.37 -19.85
CA GLY A 151 -0.31 4.02 -19.59
C GLY A 151 0.06 3.88 -18.11
N GLU A 152 -0.95 3.83 -17.25
CA GLU A 152 -0.83 3.59 -15.82
C GLU A 152 -1.62 2.33 -15.44
N ALA A 153 -1.06 1.52 -14.54
CA ALA A 153 -1.73 0.34 -14.01
C ALA A 153 -2.00 0.52 -12.51
N ASN A 154 -3.23 0.27 -12.07
CA ASN A 154 -3.64 0.38 -10.68
C ASN A 154 -3.99 -1.00 -10.11
N VAL A 155 -3.30 -1.44 -9.06
CA VAL A 155 -3.63 -2.66 -8.32
C VAL A 155 -4.40 -2.30 -7.05
N SER A 156 -5.60 -2.87 -6.94
CA SER A 156 -6.56 -2.90 -5.81
C SER A 156 -6.46 -4.03 -4.79
N LEU A 157 -6.34 -3.83 -3.47
CA LEU A 157 -6.50 -4.92 -2.48
C LEU A 157 -7.19 -4.39 -1.23
N GLY A 158 -8.20 -5.12 -0.74
CA GLY A 158 -8.89 -4.86 0.53
C GLY A 158 -8.38 -5.77 1.64
N PHE A 159 -8.49 -5.34 2.89
CA PHE A 159 -8.12 -6.15 4.05
C PHE A 159 -8.90 -5.75 5.31
N SER A 160 -9.10 -6.72 6.21
CA SER A 160 -9.88 -6.57 7.44
C SER A 160 -9.05 -6.13 8.64
N ARG A 161 -7.72 -6.26 8.59
CA ARG A 161 -6.78 -5.91 9.68
C ARG A 161 -5.62 -5.06 9.15
N PRO A 162 -4.99 -4.20 9.99
CA PRO A 162 -3.84 -3.41 9.57
C PRO A 162 -2.69 -4.27 9.05
N ILE A 163 -2.31 -4.04 7.79
CA ILE A 163 -1.26 -4.76 7.09
C ILE A 163 -0.27 -3.75 6.51
N THR A 164 1.01 -4.05 6.66
CA THR A 164 2.10 -3.36 5.98
C THR A 164 2.31 -3.97 4.60
N PHE A 165 2.45 -3.13 3.58
CA PHE A 165 2.71 -3.55 2.20
C PHE A 165 4.06 -3.00 1.71
N THR A 166 4.69 -3.72 0.80
CA THR A 166 5.75 -3.21 -0.09
C THR A 166 5.62 -3.87 -1.45
N HIS A 167 6.37 -3.37 -2.43
CA HIS A 167 6.36 -3.89 -3.79
C HIS A 167 7.77 -3.99 -4.38
N GLU A 168 7.89 -4.85 -5.39
CA GLU A 168 9.05 -4.96 -6.26
C GLU A 168 8.54 -4.93 -7.70
N ILE A 169 9.14 -4.09 -8.55
CA ILE A 169 8.81 -4.01 -9.98
C ILE A 169 10.08 -4.32 -10.76
N THR A 170 10.05 -5.37 -11.57
CA THR A 170 11.15 -5.79 -12.45
C THR A 170 10.70 -5.81 -13.90
N GLN A 171 11.56 -5.38 -14.81
CA GLN A 171 11.27 -5.56 -16.24
C GLN A 171 11.39 -7.05 -16.57
N HIS A 172 10.34 -7.62 -17.16
CA HIS A 172 10.30 -9.01 -17.55
C HIS A 172 11.39 -9.27 -18.61
N ARG A 173 12.38 -10.09 -18.25
CA ARG A 173 13.39 -10.58 -19.19
C ARG A 173 13.10 -12.04 -19.46
N ASP A 174 12.74 -12.34 -20.70
CA ASP A 174 12.57 -13.72 -21.17
C ASP A 174 13.92 -14.44 -21.07
N LEU A 175 14.13 -15.22 -20.00
CA LEU A 175 15.41 -15.90 -19.71
C LEU A 175 15.69 -17.11 -20.63
N LEU A 176 14.90 -17.31 -21.70
CA LEU A 176 15.09 -18.44 -22.60
C LEU A 176 16.24 -18.28 -23.60
N HIS A 177 16.95 -17.14 -23.67
CA HIS A 177 17.98 -16.94 -24.71
C HIS A 177 19.33 -16.32 -24.32
N CYS A 178 19.67 -16.07 -23.05
CA CYS A 178 21.01 -15.55 -22.72
C CYS A 178 21.52 -16.06 -21.38
N GLY A 179 22.56 -16.90 -21.41
CA GLY A 179 23.36 -17.29 -20.25
C GLY A 179 24.19 -16.13 -19.70
N ALA A 180 23.55 -15.14 -19.11
CA ALA A 180 24.20 -14.00 -18.47
C ALA A 180 23.91 -14.00 -16.96
N SER A 181 24.99 -13.89 -16.18
CA SER A 181 25.03 -13.82 -14.72
C SER A 181 24.01 -12.84 -14.13
N GLU A 182 23.33 -13.27 -13.07
CA GLU A 182 22.47 -12.45 -12.21
C GLU A 182 23.25 -11.25 -11.66
N ARG A 183 23.20 -10.11 -12.35
CA ARG A 183 23.39 -8.83 -11.68
C ARG A 183 22.09 -8.50 -10.96
N LYS A 184 22.10 -8.72 -9.64
CA LYS A 184 21.21 -8.02 -8.69
C LYS A 184 21.45 -6.52 -8.82
N GLU A 185 20.85 -5.89 -9.82
CA GLU A 185 20.59 -4.45 -9.77
C GLU A 185 19.36 -4.28 -8.91
N SER A 186 19.59 -4.06 -7.61
CA SER A 186 18.59 -3.49 -6.71
C SER A 186 18.30 -2.07 -7.16
N SER A 187 17.51 -1.93 -8.23
CA SER A 187 16.96 -0.64 -8.63
C SER A 187 15.82 -0.34 -7.66
N ASN A 188 16.06 0.55 -6.70
CA ASN A 188 15.03 1.06 -5.81
C ASN A 188 13.88 1.61 -6.68
N SER A 189 12.69 1.03 -6.55
CA SER A 189 11.62 1.18 -7.53
C SER A 189 10.88 2.51 -7.38
N SER A 190 11.45 3.59 -7.93
CA SER A 190 10.77 4.89 -8.10
C SER A 190 9.56 4.84 -9.06
N HIS A 191 9.30 3.67 -9.64
CA HIS A 191 8.27 3.41 -10.65
C HIS A 191 6.93 2.94 -10.07
N GLY A 192 6.78 2.86 -8.74
CA GLY A 192 5.55 2.45 -8.08
C GLY A 192 5.13 3.42 -6.97
N LEU A 193 3.89 3.91 -7.02
CA LEU A 193 3.26 4.66 -5.95
C LEU A 193 2.35 3.75 -5.14
N LEU A 194 2.88 3.27 -4.01
CA LEU A 194 2.09 2.53 -3.05
C LEU A 194 1.41 3.48 -2.06
N THR A 195 0.09 3.39 -1.97
CA THR A 195 -0.74 4.08 -0.97
C THR A 195 -1.47 3.04 -0.14
N VAL A 196 -1.47 3.22 1.18
CA VAL A 196 -2.09 2.27 2.11
C VAL A 196 -3.06 3.01 3.01
N SER A 197 -4.29 2.53 3.08
CA SER A 197 -5.34 2.97 4.01
C SER A 197 -5.56 1.92 5.10
N GLN A 198 -6.49 2.16 6.02
CA GLN A 198 -6.82 1.18 7.07
C GLN A 198 -7.45 -0.11 6.55
N ARG A 199 -8.05 -0.08 5.35
CA ARG A 199 -8.85 -1.20 4.82
C ARG A 199 -8.50 -1.58 3.39
N SER A 200 -7.63 -0.82 2.75
CA SER A 200 -7.25 -1.05 1.37
C SER A 200 -5.86 -0.54 1.10
N MET A 201 -5.21 -1.10 0.09
CA MET A 201 -4.06 -0.49 -0.54
C MET A 201 -4.36 -0.22 -2.01
N LYS A 202 -3.59 0.70 -2.59
CA LYS A 202 -3.56 0.98 -4.03
C LYS A 202 -2.10 1.15 -4.44
N LEU A 203 -1.66 0.33 -5.39
CA LEU A 203 -0.36 0.45 -6.03
C LEU A 203 -0.56 0.95 -7.46
N GLN A 204 -0.10 2.16 -7.73
CA GLN A 204 -0.08 2.73 -9.08
C GLN A 204 1.32 2.52 -9.68
N ILE A 205 1.37 1.85 -10.82
CA ILE A 205 2.61 1.49 -11.51
C ILE A 205 2.80 2.45 -12.67
N LEU A 206 4.00 3.02 -12.75
CA LEU A 206 4.43 3.98 -13.77
C LEU A 206 5.67 3.43 -14.50
N PRO A 207 5.46 2.62 -15.55
CA PRO A 207 6.56 2.01 -16.28
C PRO A 207 7.47 3.05 -16.97
N PRO A 208 8.80 2.98 -16.81
CA PRO A 208 9.72 3.95 -17.41
C PRO A 208 9.85 3.80 -18.94
N ALA A 209 9.58 2.60 -19.46
CA ALA A 209 9.66 2.28 -20.88
C ALA A 209 8.56 1.30 -21.31
N GLY A 210 8.34 1.19 -22.61
CA GLY A 210 7.46 0.15 -23.15
C GLY A 210 8.03 -1.24 -22.87
N GLY A 211 7.18 -2.19 -22.49
CA GLY A 211 7.58 -3.56 -22.19
C GLY A 211 6.66 -4.25 -21.19
N VAL A 212 7.03 -5.47 -20.83
CA VAL A 212 6.34 -6.28 -19.83
C VAL A 212 7.10 -6.16 -18.50
N TYR A 213 6.37 -6.01 -17.40
CA TYR A 213 6.91 -5.84 -16.05
C TYR A 213 6.29 -6.87 -15.11
N ASP A 214 7.12 -7.51 -14.30
CA ASP A 214 6.66 -8.33 -13.18
C ASP A 214 6.60 -7.46 -11.92
N VAL A 215 5.45 -7.45 -11.28
CA VAL A 215 5.19 -6.69 -10.07
C VAL A 215 4.85 -7.65 -8.94
N LYS A 216 5.71 -7.73 -7.94
CA LYS A 216 5.46 -8.54 -6.73
C LYS A 216 5.00 -7.63 -5.61
N VAL A 217 3.92 -8.03 -4.94
CA VAL A 217 3.41 -7.35 -3.73
C VAL A 217 3.71 -8.23 -2.53
N PHE A 218 4.38 -7.63 -1.54
CA PHE A 218 4.69 -8.29 -0.28
C PHE A 218 3.89 -7.61 0.83
N ALA A 219 3.45 -8.40 1.81
CA ALA A 219 2.71 -7.87 2.93
C ALA A 219 2.99 -8.61 4.23
N ARG A 220 2.65 -7.95 5.32
CA ARG A 220 2.80 -8.47 6.68
C ARG A 220 1.80 -7.80 7.61
N PRO A 221 1.14 -8.54 8.52
CA PRO A 221 0.36 -7.92 9.59
C PRO A 221 1.22 -6.94 10.40
N GLU A 222 0.67 -5.78 10.75
CA GLU A 222 1.44 -4.75 11.47
C GLU A 222 1.96 -5.24 12.84
N SER A 223 1.25 -6.17 13.47
CA SER A 223 1.64 -6.77 14.76
C SER A 223 2.73 -7.85 14.65
N ALA A 224 3.09 -8.29 13.44
CA ALA A 224 4.01 -9.41 13.25
C ALA A 224 5.47 -8.93 13.11
N THR A 225 6.39 -9.63 13.79
CA THR A 225 7.84 -9.39 13.70
C THR A 225 8.52 -10.16 12.57
N THR A 226 7.76 -10.95 11.83
CA THR A 226 8.25 -11.77 10.70
C THR A 226 8.71 -10.87 9.54
N PRO A 227 9.51 -11.38 8.59
CA PRO A 227 9.75 -10.64 7.35
C PRO A 227 8.44 -10.43 6.56
N LEU A 228 8.48 -9.49 5.61
CA LEU A 228 7.43 -9.32 4.62
C LEU A 228 7.32 -10.60 3.77
N VAL A 229 6.11 -11.09 3.58
CA VAL A 229 5.86 -12.31 2.80
C VAL A 229 5.30 -11.92 1.45
N TRP A 230 5.76 -12.58 0.40
CA TRP A 230 5.21 -12.39 -0.94
C TRP A 230 3.73 -12.83 -0.96
N VAL A 231 2.81 -11.93 -1.33
CA VAL A 231 1.37 -12.19 -1.29
C VAL A 231 0.82 -12.51 -2.66
N CYS A 232 1.17 -11.71 -3.66
CA CYS A 232 0.73 -11.89 -5.04
C CYS A 232 1.71 -11.25 -6.03
N SER A 233 1.59 -11.62 -7.30
CA SER A 233 2.34 -11.02 -8.40
C SER A 233 1.45 -10.72 -9.60
N PHE A 234 1.79 -9.65 -10.31
CA PHE A 234 1.10 -9.20 -11.52
C PHE A 234 2.11 -9.09 -12.65
N THR A 235 1.69 -9.47 -13.85
CA THR A 235 2.43 -9.14 -15.06
C THR A 235 1.73 -7.97 -15.73
N VAL A 236 2.42 -6.84 -15.84
CA VAL A 236 1.88 -5.59 -16.41
C VAL A 236 2.54 -5.35 -17.75
N GLU A 237 1.73 -5.39 -18.80
CA GLU A 237 2.16 -5.02 -20.15
C GLU A 237 1.92 -3.53 -20.38
N CYS A 238 2.98 -2.80 -20.72
CA CYS A 238 2.96 -1.39 -21.05
C CYS A 238 3.37 -1.18 -22.51
N PRO A 239 2.42 -1.11 -23.45
CA PRO A 239 2.74 -0.94 -24.87
C PRO A 239 3.26 0.47 -25.20
N THR A 240 2.82 1.50 -24.46
CA THR A 240 3.24 2.88 -24.65
C THR A 240 3.42 3.54 -23.28
N PRO A 241 4.66 3.84 -22.87
CA PRO A 241 4.89 4.51 -21.59
C PRO A 241 4.41 5.96 -21.65
N ARG A 242 3.92 6.46 -20.52
CA ARG A 242 3.63 7.89 -20.36
C ARG A 242 4.95 8.66 -20.32
N ALA A 243 4.99 9.86 -20.91
CA ALA A 243 6.10 10.79 -20.70
C ALA A 243 6.19 11.11 -19.21
N MET A 244 7.25 10.64 -18.54
CA MET A 244 7.44 10.77 -17.11
C MET A 244 8.29 11.99 -16.78
N GLU A 245 7.75 12.88 -15.96
CA GLU A 245 8.57 13.76 -15.13
C GLU A 245 9.18 12.91 -14.01
N GLU A 246 10.41 13.22 -13.61
CA GLU A 246 11.14 12.42 -12.63
C GLU A 246 10.48 12.51 -11.25
N ILE A 247 10.11 11.35 -10.69
CA ILE A 247 9.50 11.25 -9.36
C ILE A 247 10.61 11.01 -8.33
N PRO A 248 10.72 11.84 -7.27
CA PRO A 248 11.72 11.64 -6.24
C PRO A 248 11.50 10.33 -5.48
N GLU A 249 12.59 9.63 -5.15
CA GLU A 249 12.53 8.38 -4.39
C GLU A 249 11.84 8.60 -3.03
N ASN A 250 10.99 7.64 -2.67
CA ASN A 250 10.41 7.53 -1.34
C ASN A 250 11.12 6.42 -0.56
N PRO A 251 11.99 6.76 0.41
CA PRO A 251 12.67 5.73 1.22
C PRO A 251 11.74 5.06 2.25
N PHE A 252 10.46 5.46 2.28
CA PHE A 252 9.44 4.92 3.17
C PHE A 252 8.47 4.00 2.42
N LEU A 253 7.77 3.16 3.17
CA LEU A 253 6.94 2.08 2.62
C LEU A 253 5.79 2.57 1.74
N SER A 254 5.23 3.75 2.02
CA SER A 254 4.04 4.23 1.32
C SER A 254 3.95 5.76 1.28
N TRP A 255 3.15 6.24 0.33
CA TRP A 255 2.70 7.62 0.23
C TRP A 255 1.41 7.85 1.04
N GLY A 256 1.25 9.06 1.56
CA GLY A 256 0.24 9.48 2.51
C GLY A 256 0.66 9.35 3.97
N LEU A 257 -0.34 9.31 4.85
CA LEU A 257 -0.16 9.03 6.28
C LEU A 257 0.35 7.60 6.46
N GLN A 258 1.39 7.43 7.28
CA GLN A 258 1.89 6.10 7.62
C GLN A 258 0.88 5.37 8.53
N PRO A 259 0.81 4.02 8.50
CA PRO A 259 -0.07 3.26 9.39
C PRO A 259 0.11 3.62 10.88
N VAL A 260 1.35 3.85 11.30
CA VAL A 260 1.71 4.24 12.68
C VAL A 260 1.39 5.70 13.02
N ALA A 261 0.95 6.54 12.09
CA ALA A 261 0.75 7.98 12.32
C ALA A 261 -0.20 8.27 13.50
N GLY A 262 -1.25 7.45 13.65
CA GLY A 262 -2.20 7.54 14.77
C GLY A 262 -1.54 7.33 16.13
N SER A 263 -0.66 6.33 16.27
CA SER A 263 0.05 6.07 17.53
C SER A 263 1.09 7.14 17.85
N LEU A 264 1.63 7.78 16.82
CA LEU A 264 2.50 8.95 16.93
C LEU A 264 1.75 10.22 17.36
N GLY A 265 0.43 10.25 17.24
CA GLY A 265 -0.45 11.34 17.67
C GLY A 265 -1.02 12.19 16.54
N VAL A 266 -0.87 11.76 15.29
CA VAL A 266 -1.50 12.39 14.11
C VAL A 266 -2.86 11.74 13.89
N ALA A 267 -3.92 12.49 14.14
CA ALA A 267 -5.30 12.03 14.05
C ALA A 267 -5.92 12.20 12.65
N GLY A 268 -5.32 13.04 11.79
CA GLY A 268 -5.78 13.25 10.42
C GLY A 268 -4.94 14.26 9.66
N SER A 269 -5.22 14.40 8.36
CA SER A 269 -4.50 15.27 7.43
C SER A 269 -5.48 15.98 6.49
N SER A 270 -5.15 17.20 6.06
CA SER A 270 -5.86 17.91 4.99
C SER A 270 -5.61 17.29 3.62
N GLN A 271 -4.45 16.65 3.44
CA GLN A 271 -4.07 15.95 2.21
C GLN A 271 -4.19 14.44 2.42
N GLY A 272 -4.82 13.76 1.44
CA GLY A 272 -4.90 12.30 1.40
C GLY A 272 -3.60 11.65 0.90
N SER A 273 -3.69 10.40 0.47
CA SER A 273 -2.54 9.67 -0.10
C SER A 273 -2.34 9.92 -1.61
N GLU A 274 -3.25 10.66 -2.24
CA GLU A 274 -3.16 11.04 -3.65
C GLU A 274 -2.15 12.17 -3.87
N VAL A 275 -1.65 12.26 -5.11
CA VAL A 275 -0.74 13.32 -5.55
C VAL A 275 -1.41 14.68 -5.36
N ALA A 276 -0.75 15.59 -4.66
CA ALA A 276 -1.23 16.94 -4.46
C ALA A 276 -0.82 17.84 -5.62
N GLU A 277 -1.78 18.38 -6.37
CA GLU A 277 -1.52 19.34 -7.44
C GLU A 277 -1.23 20.73 -6.86
N VAL A 278 -0.10 21.32 -7.24
CA VAL A 278 0.39 22.62 -6.77
C VAL A 278 0.42 23.60 -7.93
N GLU A 279 -0.62 24.43 -8.04
CA GLU A 279 -0.79 25.33 -9.19
C GLU A 279 0.04 26.62 -9.08
N GLU A 280 0.07 27.26 -7.91
CA GLU A 280 0.75 28.55 -7.70
C GLU A 280 2.08 28.42 -6.98
N GLY A 281 2.68 27.22 -7.00
CA GLY A 281 3.93 26.92 -6.31
C GLY A 281 3.84 27.02 -4.78
N VAL A 282 2.63 27.13 -4.21
CA VAL A 282 2.39 27.19 -2.76
C VAL A 282 1.47 26.05 -2.37
N PHE A 283 1.87 25.30 -1.36
CA PHE A 283 1.09 24.19 -0.81
C PHE A 283 1.02 24.30 0.72
N GLU A 284 -0.14 24.01 1.29
CA GLU A 284 -0.36 24.02 2.73
C GLU A 284 -0.85 22.63 3.19
N LEU A 285 -0.07 22.01 4.06
CA LEU A 285 -0.45 20.79 4.76
C LEU A 285 -0.90 21.10 6.18
N VAL A 286 -2.08 20.62 6.55
CA VAL A 286 -2.62 20.74 7.91
C VAL A 286 -2.86 19.35 8.48
N LEU A 287 -2.14 19.02 9.56
CA LEU A 287 -2.32 17.78 10.31
C LEU A 287 -3.07 18.04 11.61
N LYS A 288 -4.14 17.28 11.85
CA LYS A 288 -4.84 17.28 13.14
C LYS A 288 -4.07 16.37 14.10
N THR A 289 -3.82 16.84 15.32
CA THR A 289 -3.09 16.08 16.33
C THR A 289 -3.97 15.79 17.54
N SER A 290 -3.76 14.61 18.15
CA SER A 290 -4.46 14.20 19.37
C SER A 290 -3.77 14.71 20.65
N ARG A 291 -2.57 15.26 20.51
CA ARG A 291 -1.72 15.84 21.57
C ARG A 291 -0.77 16.87 20.96
N SER A 292 -0.11 17.67 21.81
CA SER A 292 0.97 18.56 21.38
C SER A 292 2.13 17.76 20.81
N LEU A 293 2.54 18.08 19.58
CA LEU A 293 3.66 17.44 18.90
C LEU A 293 4.68 18.48 18.43
N MET A 294 5.94 18.09 18.36
CA MET A 294 6.95 18.74 17.54
C MET A 294 6.92 18.15 16.13
N VAL A 295 7.20 18.97 15.13
CA VAL A 295 7.26 18.56 13.72
C VAL A 295 8.59 18.95 13.09
N LEU A 296 9.07 18.10 12.19
CA LEU A 296 10.17 18.35 11.29
C LEU A 296 9.73 17.91 9.90
N CYS A 297 9.90 18.80 8.92
CA CYS A 297 9.55 18.51 7.53
C CYS A 297 10.82 18.48 6.67
N GLU A 298 10.83 17.58 5.70
CA GLU A 298 11.87 17.49 4.67
C GLU A 298 11.20 17.58 3.30
N LEU A 299 11.72 18.44 2.43
CA LEU A 299 11.27 18.59 1.05
C LEU A 299 12.40 18.15 0.13
N VAL A 300 12.09 17.27 -0.83
CA VAL A 300 13.05 16.76 -1.81
C VAL A 300 12.49 16.90 -3.21
N HIS A 301 13.35 17.37 -4.12
CA HIS A 301 13.11 17.43 -5.56
C HIS A 301 14.45 17.13 -6.27
N PRO A 302 14.48 16.39 -7.38
CA PRO A 302 15.73 15.93 -8.02
C PRO A 302 16.74 17.05 -8.29
N GLU A 303 16.26 18.21 -8.73
CA GLU A 303 17.09 19.38 -9.06
C GLU A 303 17.21 20.42 -7.92
N LEU A 304 16.65 20.16 -6.72
CA LEU A 304 16.63 21.13 -5.64
C LEU A 304 17.71 20.86 -4.59
N GLU A 305 18.61 21.83 -4.42
CA GLU A 305 19.65 21.78 -3.40
C GLU A 305 19.08 21.73 -1.96
N PRO A 306 19.60 20.87 -1.05
CA PRO A 306 19.07 20.72 0.30
C PRO A 306 19.05 22.00 1.14
N ALA A 307 20.01 22.91 0.93
CA ALA A 307 20.04 24.20 1.62
C ALA A 307 18.88 25.11 1.20
N LEU A 308 18.48 25.05 -0.08
CA LEU A 308 17.35 25.80 -0.62
C LEU A 308 16.02 25.17 -0.22
N ALA A 309 15.96 23.83 -0.16
CA ALA A 309 14.78 23.09 0.30
C ALA A 309 14.35 23.48 1.72
N LYS A 310 15.31 23.74 2.63
CA LYS A 310 15.00 24.25 3.98
C LYS A 310 14.30 25.61 3.96
N ARG A 311 14.62 26.47 2.99
CA ARG A 311 13.97 27.78 2.79
C ARG A 311 12.61 27.67 2.10
N CYS A 312 12.21 26.48 1.69
CA CYS A 312 10.91 26.23 1.08
C CYS A 312 9.85 25.81 2.12
N LEU A 313 10.22 25.66 3.39
CA LEU A 313 9.36 25.12 4.43
C LEU A 313 9.17 26.12 5.58
N ALA A 314 7.92 26.29 6.03
CA ALA A 314 7.60 27.00 7.26
C ALA A 314 6.56 26.23 8.05
N THR A 315 6.86 25.92 9.31
CA THR A 315 5.99 25.10 10.16
C THR A 315 5.39 25.91 11.31
N GLN A 316 4.10 25.74 11.56
CA GLN A 316 3.39 26.29 12.70
C GLN A 316 2.90 25.16 13.61
N ILE A 317 3.25 25.23 14.89
CA ILE A 317 2.97 24.19 15.89
C ILE A 317 1.93 24.70 16.88
N GLN A 318 0.70 24.19 16.79
CA GLN A 318 -0.39 24.48 17.72
C GLN A 318 -0.74 23.23 18.54
N PRO A 319 -1.49 23.36 19.66
CA PRO A 319 -1.75 22.22 20.55
C PRO A 319 -2.41 21.01 19.86
N ASN A 320 -3.34 21.26 18.94
CA ASN A 320 -4.15 20.23 18.27
C ASN A 320 -3.97 20.21 16.75
N THR A 321 -3.06 21.03 16.22
CA THR A 321 -2.87 21.23 14.79
C THR A 321 -1.41 21.52 14.48
N LEU A 322 -0.87 20.86 13.46
CA LEU A 322 0.41 21.19 12.84
C LEU A 322 0.16 21.68 11.42
N THR A 323 0.68 22.85 11.08
CA THR A 323 0.61 23.38 9.72
C THR A 323 2.01 23.44 9.14
N CYS A 324 2.17 22.98 7.89
CA CYS A 324 3.39 23.09 7.12
C CYS A 324 3.09 23.80 5.81
N HIS A 325 3.69 24.98 5.62
CA HIS A 325 3.67 25.71 4.36
C HIS A 325 4.88 25.31 3.52
N VAL A 326 4.63 25.03 2.25
CA VAL A 326 5.61 24.56 1.28
C VAL A 326 5.62 25.50 0.09
N LEU A 327 6.81 25.90 -0.34
CA LEU A 327 7.04 26.65 -1.58
C LEU A 327 7.75 25.74 -2.59
N CYS A 328 7.26 25.71 -3.82
CA CYS A 328 7.80 24.91 -4.93
C CYS A 328 8.45 25.87 -5.94
N PRO A 329 9.79 26.05 -5.90
CA PRO A 329 10.50 26.96 -6.80
C PRO A 329 10.78 26.38 -8.20
N LEU A 330 10.58 25.08 -8.39
CA LEU A 330 10.82 24.35 -9.64
C LEU A 330 9.54 23.62 -10.08
N ARG A 331 9.49 23.25 -11.34
CA ARG A 331 8.44 22.38 -11.88
C ARG A 331 8.82 20.93 -11.68
N GLY A 332 7.81 20.08 -11.48
CA GLY A 332 7.99 18.65 -11.32
C GLY A 332 7.46 18.13 -9.99
N PHE A 333 7.93 16.94 -9.64
CA PHE A 333 7.48 16.22 -8.45
C PHE A 333 8.35 16.49 -7.23
N TYR A 334 7.69 16.71 -6.10
CA TYR A 334 8.31 16.92 -4.80
C TYR A 334 7.87 15.84 -3.81
N ARG A 335 8.82 15.31 -3.03
CA ARG A 335 8.50 14.53 -1.84
C ARG A 335 8.53 15.43 -0.61
N LEU A 336 7.40 15.53 0.08
CA LEU A 336 7.29 16.13 1.41
C LEU A 336 7.21 15.03 2.46
N SER A 337 8.27 14.85 3.25
CA SER A 337 8.27 13.93 4.39
C SER A 337 8.06 14.68 5.69
N VAL A 338 7.14 14.17 6.51
CA VAL A 338 6.77 14.75 7.81
C VAL A 338 7.15 13.81 8.93
N PHE A 339 7.98 14.31 9.82
CA PHE A 339 8.40 13.60 11.01
C PHE A 339 7.85 14.29 12.25
N VAL A 340 7.38 13.51 13.20
CA VAL A 340 6.79 14.01 14.43
C VAL A 340 7.47 13.42 15.65
N ARG A 341 7.34 14.15 16.76
CA ARG A 341 7.71 13.68 18.08
C ARG A 341 6.75 14.29 19.10
N ASP A 342 6.56 13.61 20.21
CA ASP A 342 5.90 14.18 21.38
C ASP A 342 6.58 15.50 21.80
N TYR A 343 5.78 16.54 22.09
CA TYR A 343 6.32 17.88 22.31
C TYR A 343 7.22 17.94 23.55
N ASP A 344 6.82 17.28 24.63
CA ASP A 344 7.52 17.27 25.91
C ASP A 344 8.70 16.30 25.97
N LYS A 345 8.79 15.33 25.05
CA LYS A 345 9.79 14.26 25.11
C LYS A 345 10.99 14.57 24.23
N THR A 346 11.86 15.45 24.70
CA THR A 346 13.05 15.92 23.97
C THR A 346 14.09 14.84 23.68
N GLU A 347 14.10 13.75 24.46
CA GLU A 347 15.03 12.62 24.30
C GLU A 347 14.63 11.64 23.19
N VAL A 348 13.36 11.65 22.78
CA VAL A 348 12.86 10.74 21.75
C VAL A 348 13.30 11.23 20.37
N LYS A 349 13.55 10.33 19.44
CA LYS A 349 13.85 10.69 18.04
C LYS A 349 12.57 11.02 17.29
N PHE A 350 12.67 11.89 16.29
CA PHE A 350 11.59 12.11 15.33
C PHE A 350 11.29 10.83 14.57
N GLN A 351 10.00 10.54 14.37
CA GLN A 351 9.52 9.37 13.64
C GLN A 351 8.70 9.82 12.43
N ASN A 352 8.86 9.12 11.31
CA ASN A 352 8.12 9.45 10.08
C ASN A 352 6.62 9.16 10.28
N ALA A 353 5.80 10.19 10.07
CA ALA A 353 4.35 10.10 10.20
C ALA A 353 3.63 10.18 8.85
N ALA A 354 4.23 10.84 7.85
CA ALA A 354 3.60 11.00 6.55
C ALA A 354 4.63 11.29 5.45
N ASN A 355 4.31 10.90 4.21
CA ASN A 355 5.08 11.24 3.02
C ASN A 355 4.13 11.60 1.89
N PHE A 356 4.15 12.84 1.40
CA PHE A 356 3.25 13.31 0.35
C PHE A 356 4.02 13.55 -0.94
N LEU A 357 3.42 13.17 -2.06
CA LEU A 357 3.91 13.54 -3.39
C LEU A 357 3.16 14.79 -3.85
N LEU A 358 3.90 15.84 -4.17
CA LEU A 358 3.35 17.09 -4.70
C LEU A 358 3.77 17.22 -6.17
N HIS A 359 2.87 17.70 -7.03
CA HIS A 359 3.16 17.97 -8.44
C HIS A 359 3.00 19.47 -8.73
N CYS A 360 4.11 20.16 -8.97
CA CYS A 360 4.11 21.57 -9.35
C CYS A 360 4.08 21.72 -10.88
N LYS A 361 2.92 22.10 -11.43
CA LYS A 361 2.74 22.31 -12.89
C LYS A 361 2.77 23.78 -13.31
N GLY A 362 2.42 24.68 -12.40
CA GLY A 362 2.07 26.05 -12.75
C GLY A 362 3.20 27.06 -12.54
N LYS A 363 2.88 28.14 -11.82
CA LYS A 363 3.78 29.27 -11.57
C LYS A 363 4.75 28.90 -10.45
N MET A 364 6.04 29.12 -10.71
CA MET A 364 7.12 28.84 -9.76
C MET A 364 7.32 30.03 -8.83
N VAL A 365 7.59 29.74 -7.56
CA VAL A 365 8.00 30.74 -6.57
C VAL A 365 9.43 31.18 -6.89
N SER A 366 9.67 32.49 -6.95
CA SER A 366 11.02 32.99 -7.20
C SER A 366 11.96 32.61 -6.05
N PRO A 367 13.26 32.34 -6.28
CA PRO A 367 14.23 32.14 -5.21
C PRO A 367 14.28 33.30 -4.19
N ASP A 368 13.89 34.51 -4.60
CA ASP A 368 13.79 35.71 -3.76
C ASP A 368 12.54 35.73 -2.87
N GLU A 369 11.53 34.92 -3.19
CA GLU A 369 10.28 34.80 -2.44
C GLU A 369 10.32 33.64 -1.42
N LEU A 370 11.43 32.88 -1.38
CA LEU A 370 11.63 31.81 -0.41
C LEU A 370 11.81 32.33 1.01
N PHE A 371 11.52 31.50 1.99
CA PHE A 371 11.62 31.89 3.39
C PHE A 371 13.06 32.25 3.80
N PRO A 372 13.20 33.09 4.85
CA PRO A 372 14.50 33.47 5.38
C PRO A 372 15.34 32.25 5.82
N PRO A 373 16.67 32.27 5.66
CA PRO A 373 17.53 31.13 5.98
C PRO A 373 17.55 30.75 7.47
N ASN A 374 17.25 31.70 8.36
CA ASN A 374 17.24 31.51 9.82
C ASN A 374 15.82 31.33 10.38
N LEU A 375 14.87 30.89 9.56
CA LEU A 375 13.50 30.67 10.01
C LEU A 375 13.48 29.60 11.10
N GLY A 376 12.83 29.92 12.23
CA GLY A 376 12.69 28.99 13.35
C GLY A 376 11.80 27.79 12.99
N SER A 377 11.95 26.70 13.75
CA SER A 377 11.14 25.48 13.59
C SER A 377 9.67 25.62 14.00
N ALA A 378 9.29 26.75 14.59
CA ALA A 378 7.92 27.05 14.99
C ALA A 378 7.63 28.53 14.70
N CYS A 379 6.91 28.76 13.61
CA CYS A 379 6.49 30.07 13.13
C CYS A 379 5.07 30.40 13.60
N GLY A 380 4.77 31.69 13.75
CA GLY A 380 3.47 32.18 14.19
C GLY A 380 3.14 31.85 15.66
N PRO A 381 1.95 32.23 16.13
CA PRO A 381 1.47 31.84 17.45
C PRO A 381 1.26 30.32 17.53
N GLY A 382 1.64 29.73 18.66
CA GLY A 382 1.62 28.27 18.81
C GLY A 382 1.70 27.80 20.25
N THR A 383 2.02 26.52 20.42
CA THR A 383 2.14 25.85 21.72
C THR A 383 3.12 26.60 22.64
N ARG A 384 4.33 26.91 22.14
CA ARG A 384 5.34 27.65 22.90
C ARG A 384 4.88 29.04 23.35
N ALA A 385 4.18 29.77 22.48
CA ALA A 385 3.67 31.10 22.80
C ALA A 385 2.59 31.03 23.89
N SER A 386 1.72 30.02 23.81
CA SER A 386 0.66 29.79 24.79
C SER A 386 1.22 29.38 26.15
N GLU A 387 2.21 28.49 26.18
CA GLU A 387 2.92 28.05 27.40
C GLU A 387 3.66 29.20 28.10
N ALA A 388 4.20 30.13 27.31
CA ALA A 388 4.83 31.35 27.82
C ALA A 388 3.80 32.34 28.42
N GLY A 389 2.50 32.18 28.15
CA GLY A 389 1.45 33.08 28.64
C GLY A 389 1.11 34.23 27.67
N LEU A 390 1.47 34.10 26.40
CA LEU A 390 1.04 35.01 25.35
C LEU A 390 -0.31 34.57 24.77
N SER A 391 -1.21 35.51 24.52
CA SER A 391 -2.57 35.22 24.05
C SER A 391 -3.13 36.35 23.18
N LYS A 392 -4.33 36.18 22.60
CA LYS A 392 -5.05 37.23 21.84
C LYS A 392 -4.17 37.91 20.77
N PHE A 393 -3.52 37.10 19.96
CA PHE A 393 -2.74 37.58 18.83
C PHE A 393 -3.65 38.21 17.77
N SER A 394 -3.28 39.37 17.26
CA SER A 394 -3.92 40.04 16.11
C SER A 394 -3.88 39.21 14.82
N HIS A 395 -2.83 38.40 14.66
CA HIS A 395 -2.62 37.51 13.53
C HIS A 395 -2.35 36.10 14.07
N THR A 396 -3.06 35.11 13.55
CA THR A 396 -3.02 33.73 14.08
C THR A 396 -2.24 32.76 13.20
N THR A 397 -1.87 33.16 11.99
CA THR A 397 -1.11 32.37 11.01
C THR A 397 0.38 32.66 11.10
N ALA A 398 1.21 31.72 10.66
CA ALA A 398 2.66 31.94 10.51
C ALA A 398 3.01 32.94 9.40
N LEU A 399 2.22 32.97 8.32
CA LEU A 399 2.41 33.88 7.20
C LEU A 399 1.47 35.07 7.32
N VAL A 400 2.02 36.28 7.25
CA VAL A 400 1.29 37.53 7.28
C VAL A 400 1.63 38.33 6.03
N SER A 401 0.63 38.59 5.19
CA SER A 401 0.78 39.42 3.99
C SER A 401 0.36 40.86 4.29
N THR A 402 1.08 41.84 3.71
CA THR A 402 0.73 43.26 3.82
C THR A 402 0.68 43.88 2.43
N GLN A 403 -0.40 44.61 2.14
CA GLN A 403 -0.58 45.30 0.85
C GLN A 403 0.13 46.65 0.79
N GLN A 404 0.43 47.27 1.94
CA GLN A 404 0.97 48.63 2.03
C GLN A 404 2.35 48.68 2.70
N GLY A 405 3.00 47.52 2.88
CA GLY A 405 4.31 47.40 3.54
C GLY A 405 4.29 47.72 5.05
N LYS A 406 3.10 47.87 5.64
CA LYS A 406 2.92 48.08 7.09
C LYS A 406 2.20 46.88 7.69
N CYS A 407 2.73 46.35 8.78
CA CYS A 407 2.14 45.26 9.54
C CYS A 407 2.28 45.56 11.04
N ASN A 408 1.17 45.54 11.76
CA ASN A 408 1.14 45.72 13.22
C ASN A 408 0.78 44.39 13.87
N ILE A 409 1.76 43.77 14.54
CA ILE A 409 1.55 42.52 15.29
C ILE A 409 1.37 42.87 16.77
N THR A 410 0.17 42.66 17.28
CA THR A 410 -0.20 42.82 18.70
C THR A 410 -0.62 41.50 19.33
N PHE A 411 -0.39 41.37 20.63
CA PHE A 411 -0.80 40.24 21.47
C PHE A 411 -0.84 40.66 22.95
N HIS A 412 -1.51 39.87 23.79
CA HIS A 412 -1.58 40.06 25.23
C HIS A 412 -0.46 39.28 25.92
N ASN A 413 0.33 39.97 26.74
CA ASN A 413 1.36 39.41 27.61
C ASN A 413 0.80 39.30 29.04
N GLN A 414 0.46 38.08 29.49
CA GLN A 414 -0.16 37.88 30.80
C GLN A 414 0.85 37.66 31.95
N ARG A 415 2.13 37.46 31.62
CA ARG A 415 3.18 37.09 32.58
C ARG A 415 4.31 38.11 32.67
N ASP A 416 4.05 39.34 32.21
CA ASP A 416 5.01 40.44 32.17
C ASP A 416 6.38 40.04 31.60
N LEU A 417 6.36 39.22 30.53
CA LEU A 417 7.58 38.78 29.85
C LEU A 417 8.34 39.95 29.24
N GLU A 418 9.67 39.94 29.37
CA GLU A 418 10.55 40.77 28.55
C GLU A 418 10.57 40.24 27.11
N LEU A 419 10.30 41.12 26.15
CA LEU A 419 10.20 40.77 24.73
C LEU A 419 11.38 41.39 23.98
N HIS A 420 12.10 40.56 23.24
CA HIS A 420 13.15 40.98 22.33
C HIS A 420 12.75 40.66 20.90
N THR A 421 12.89 41.65 20.00
CA THR A 421 12.61 41.50 18.58
C THR A 421 13.90 41.50 17.79
N VAL A 422 14.11 40.46 16.98
CA VAL A 422 15.17 40.40 15.97
C VAL A 422 14.53 40.62 14.61
N LEU A 423 15.04 41.58 13.84
CA LEU A 423 14.56 41.92 12.50
C LEU A 423 15.56 41.44 11.44
#